data_AF-A0A0N0E100-F1
#
_entry.id   AF-A0A0N0E100-F1
#
_cell.length_a   1.000
_cell.length_b   1.000
_cell.length_c   1.000
_cell.angle_alpha   90.00
_cell.angle_beta   90.00
_cell.angle_gamma   90.00
#
_symmetry.space_group_name_H-M   'P 1'
#
loop_
_entity.id
_entity.type
_entity.pdbx_description
1 polymer ?
#
loop_
_entity_poly.entity_id
_entity_poly.type
_entity_poly.pdbx_seq_one_letter_code
_entity_poly.pdbx_strand_id
1 'polypeptide(L)'
;MKGLGTFTMIAGICWLIFALGMDVSVPTGAGGRVNNMGLMADRQIHTIVGGMVTLAGLLMVLLGGRNAPSALQTETDARPCPLCAEPIKFAAIKCKHCGSDVEPGQAPKLKHGWVASTHCKDEAERERTIEAISATGLPIVPMIGLAVGAGPFETKEEAKKALIILRDGPRLFCEVVYRDSTSGNYAPIAD
;
A
#
# COMPACT_ATOMS: atom_id res chain seq x y z
N MET A 1 13.06 -7.40 -5.37
CA MET A 1 14.04 -6.42 -5.91
C MET A 1 15.33 -6.32 -5.09
N LYS A 2 15.29 -6.44 -3.76
CA LYS A 2 16.49 -6.36 -2.90
C LYS A 2 17.61 -7.35 -3.24
N GLY A 3 17.28 -8.60 -3.58
CA GLY A 3 18.26 -9.62 -3.98
C GLY A 3 19.03 -9.26 -5.25
N LEU A 4 18.31 -8.85 -6.31
CA LEU A 4 18.92 -8.37 -7.56
C LEU A 4 19.76 -7.11 -7.33
N GLY A 5 19.25 -6.15 -6.55
CA GLY A 5 20.01 -4.93 -6.22
C GLY A 5 21.31 -5.23 -5.47
N THR A 6 21.27 -6.16 -4.51
CA THR A 6 22.46 -6.58 -3.75
C THR A 6 23.49 -7.26 -4.65
N PHE A 7 23.03 -8.15 -5.56
CA PHE A 7 23.91 -8.78 -6.55
C PHE A 7 24.56 -7.75 -7.48
N THR A 8 23.78 -6.82 -8.04
CA THR A 8 24.29 -5.75 -8.90
C THR A 8 25.28 -4.83 -8.17
N MET A 9 25.02 -4.52 -6.89
CA MET A 9 25.93 -3.74 -6.06
C MET A 9 27.27 -4.46 -5.86
N ILE A 10 27.26 -5.76 -5.55
CA ILE A 10 28.48 -6.57 -5.39
C ILE A 10 29.25 -6.63 -6.71
N ALA A 11 28.57 -6.87 -7.84
CA ALA A 11 29.20 -6.91 -9.15
C ALA A 11 29.88 -5.57 -9.50
N GLY A 12 29.23 -4.44 -9.21
CA GLY A 12 29.80 -3.10 -9.39
C GLY A 12 31.05 -2.85 -8.53
N ILE A 13 31.02 -3.29 -7.26
CA ILE A 13 32.19 -3.17 -6.36
C ILE A 13 33.36 -4.01 -6.88
N CYS A 14 33.11 -5.26 -7.31
CA CYS A 14 34.15 -6.10 -7.91
C CYS A 14 34.75 -5.46 -9.17
N TRP A 15 33.92 -4.84 -10.01
CA TRP A 15 34.37 -4.12 -11.20
C TRP A 15 35.23 -2.90 -10.87
N LEU A 16 34.89 -2.16 -9.81
CA LEU A 16 35.71 -1.03 -9.32
C LEU A 16 37.09 -1.50 -8.83
N ILE A 17 37.15 -2.61 -8.11
CA ILE A 17 38.44 -3.19 -7.65
C ILE A 17 39.29 -3.56 -8.86
N PHE A 18 38.71 -4.19 -9.88
CA PHE A 18 39.38 -4.50 -11.14
C PHE A 18 39.92 -3.22 -11.82
N ALA A 19 39.06 -2.20 -12.00
CA ALA A 19 39.43 -0.95 -12.64
C ALA A 19 40.58 -0.22 -11.92
N LEU A 20 40.54 -0.19 -10.58
CA LEU A 20 41.58 0.43 -9.76
C LEU A 20 42.92 -0.34 -9.83
N GLY A 21 42.88 -1.64 -10.11
CA GLY A 21 44.05 -2.49 -10.31
C GLY A 21 44.70 -2.40 -11.69
N MET A 22 44.10 -1.68 -12.65
CA MET A 22 44.65 -1.55 -14.01
C MET A 22 45.95 -0.73 -14.00
N ASP A 23 47.01 -1.32 -14.57
CA ASP A 23 48.28 -0.64 -14.81
C ASP A 23 48.13 0.34 -15.97
N VAL A 24 48.34 1.62 -15.69
CA VAL A 24 48.20 2.72 -16.65
C VAL A 24 49.53 3.10 -17.30
N SER A 25 50.60 2.37 -17.01
CA SER A 25 51.94 2.71 -17.47
C SER A 25 52.48 1.71 -18.49
N VAL A 26 53.38 2.19 -19.35
CA VAL A 26 54.09 1.36 -20.33
C VAL A 26 55.60 1.52 -20.14
N PRO A 27 56.39 0.44 -20.33
CA PRO A 27 57.84 0.52 -20.25
C PRO A 27 58.39 1.35 -21.41
N THR A 28 59.44 2.13 -21.14
CA THR A 28 60.18 2.88 -22.15
C THR A 28 61.51 2.19 -22.45
N GLY A 29 62.04 2.39 -23.66
CA GLY A 29 63.33 1.80 -24.08
C GLY A 29 64.54 2.25 -23.24
N ALA A 30 64.38 3.27 -22.39
CA ALA A 30 65.40 3.77 -21.47
C ALA A 30 65.30 3.16 -20.04
N GLY A 31 64.52 2.09 -19.85
CA GLY A 31 64.39 1.39 -18.56
C GLY A 31 63.43 2.02 -17.56
N GLY A 32 62.71 3.08 -17.97
CA GLY A 32 61.68 3.73 -17.15
C GLY A 32 60.25 3.26 -17.50
N ARG A 33 59.26 3.77 -16.77
CA ARG A 33 57.84 3.63 -17.10
C ARG A 33 57.21 5.00 -17.21
N VAL A 34 56.33 5.19 -18.18
CA VAL A 34 55.56 6.43 -18.35
C VAL A 34 54.08 6.11 -18.35
N ASN A 35 53.27 7.03 -17.81
CA ASN A 35 51.83 6.88 -17.82
C ASN A 35 51.30 7.09 -19.24
N ASN A 36 50.60 6.08 -19.74
CA ASN A 36 49.95 6.14 -21.03
C ASN A 36 48.59 6.82 -20.86
N MET A 37 48.37 7.94 -21.56
CA MET A 37 47.12 8.68 -21.49
C MET A 37 45.90 7.84 -21.90
N GLY A 38 46.07 6.94 -22.87
CA GLY A 38 45.03 6.02 -23.33
C GLY A 38 44.68 4.96 -22.28
N LEU A 39 45.68 4.32 -21.65
CA LEU A 39 45.43 3.37 -20.56
C LEU A 39 44.84 4.05 -19.33
N MET A 40 45.22 5.30 -19.07
CA MET A 40 44.65 6.10 -18.00
C MET A 40 43.18 6.47 -18.28
N ALA A 41 42.85 6.82 -19.53
CA ALA A 41 41.48 7.04 -19.97
C ALA A 41 40.64 5.76 -19.91
N ASP A 42 41.22 4.62 -20.28
CA ASP A 42 40.55 3.31 -20.21
C ASP A 42 40.22 2.92 -18.76
N ARG A 43 41.17 3.11 -17.84
CA ARG A 43 40.94 2.96 -16.40
C ARG A 43 39.82 3.89 -15.90
N GLN A 44 39.79 5.14 -16.35
CA GLN A 44 38.72 6.08 -15.98
C GLN A 44 37.35 5.61 -16.47
N ILE A 45 37.24 5.13 -17.71
CA ILE A 45 35.99 4.59 -18.26
C ILE A 45 35.51 3.41 -17.42
N HIS A 46 36.37 2.45 -17.11
CA HIS A 46 36.02 1.29 -16.28
C HIS A 46 35.62 1.71 -14.85
N THR A 47 36.28 2.72 -14.30
CA THR A 47 35.96 3.28 -12.98
C THR A 47 34.58 3.96 -12.98
N ILE A 48 34.26 4.73 -14.02
CA ILE A 48 32.96 5.39 -14.18
C ILE A 48 31.85 4.34 -14.31
N VAL A 49 32.05 3.34 -15.17
CA VAL A 49 31.08 2.25 -15.36
C VAL A 49 30.84 1.48 -14.07
N GLY A 50 31.91 1.06 -13.38
CA GLY A 50 31.80 0.37 -12.08
C GLY A 50 31.09 1.22 -11.03
N GLY A 51 31.35 2.53 -11.00
CA GLY A 51 30.69 3.49 -10.12
C GLY A 51 29.18 3.60 -10.40
N MET A 52 28.79 3.72 -11.67
CA MET A 52 27.39 3.76 -12.08
C MET A 52 26.65 2.47 -11.73
N VAL A 53 27.26 1.30 -11.97
CA VAL A 53 26.66 -0.01 -11.63
C VAL A 53 26.48 -0.15 -10.12
N THR A 54 27.49 0.25 -9.33
CA THR A 54 27.42 0.22 -7.86
C THR A 54 26.32 1.14 -7.34
N LEU A 55 26.23 2.36 -7.88
CA LEU A 55 25.19 3.33 -7.53
C LEU A 55 23.79 2.81 -7.89
N ALA A 56 23.62 2.22 -9.08
CA ALA A 56 22.36 1.63 -9.50
C ALA A 56 21.94 0.48 -8.57
N GLY A 57 22.87 -0.41 -8.22
CA GLY A 57 22.62 -1.48 -7.25
C GLY A 57 22.21 -0.95 -5.88
N LEU A 58 22.92 0.07 -5.37
CA LEU A 58 22.60 0.74 -4.10
C LEU A 58 21.20 1.38 -4.14
N LEU A 59 20.88 2.12 -5.20
CA LEU A 59 19.56 2.72 -5.39
C LEU A 59 18.46 1.64 -5.46
N MET A 60 18.70 0.52 -6.13
CA MET A 60 17.75 -0.61 -6.15
C MET A 60 17.56 -1.26 -4.77
N VAL A 61 18.58 -1.26 -3.91
CA VAL A 61 18.46 -1.77 -2.53
C VAL A 61 17.68 -0.78 -1.65
N LEU A 62 18.00 0.52 -1.74
CA LEU A 62 17.38 1.59 -0.95
C LEU A 62 15.93 1.85 -1.36
N LEU A 63 15.65 1.90 -2.67
CA LEU A 63 14.33 2.20 -3.24
C LEU A 63 13.51 0.93 -3.51
N GLY A 64 14.14 -0.24 -3.65
CA GLY A 64 13.46 -1.52 -3.87
C GLY A 64 12.81 -2.12 -2.62
N GLY A 65 12.72 -1.34 -1.54
CA GLY A 65 11.97 -1.63 -0.34
C GLY A 65 10.63 -0.91 -0.29
N ARG A 66 9.78 -1.15 -1.29
CA ARG A 66 8.31 -0.97 -1.29
C ARG A 66 7.86 -0.97 -2.74
N ASN A 67 7.45 -2.14 -3.20
CA ASN A 67 6.50 -2.37 -4.29
C ASN A 67 6.42 -3.89 -4.48
N ALA A 68 5.96 -4.58 -3.43
CA ALA A 68 4.94 -5.57 -3.72
C ALA A 68 3.65 -4.74 -3.80
N PRO A 69 2.86 -4.79 -4.89
CA PRO A 69 1.44 -4.63 -4.69
C PRO A 69 1.10 -5.64 -3.61
N SER A 70 0.59 -5.14 -2.48
CA SER A 70 0.15 -5.99 -1.39
C SER A 70 -0.82 -6.99 -2.00
N ALA A 71 -0.38 -8.23 -2.22
CA ALA A 71 -1.24 -9.40 -2.39
C ALA A 71 -1.91 -9.75 -1.04
N LEU A 72 -2.25 -8.71 -0.29
CA LEU A 72 -2.90 -8.67 1.01
C LEU A 72 -4.09 -7.69 0.90
N GLN A 73 -4.79 -7.72 -0.24
CA GLN A 73 -6.14 -7.16 -0.41
C GLN A 73 -7.12 -8.26 -0.86
N THR A 74 -6.82 -9.54 -0.57
CA THR A 74 -7.75 -10.64 -0.91
C THR A 74 -7.98 -11.61 0.26
N GLU A 75 -7.41 -11.37 1.45
CA GLU A 75 -7.78 -12.14 2.64
C GLU A 75 -9.00 -11.58 3.38
N THR A 76 -9.34 -10.30 3.21
CA THR A 76 -10.49 -9.70 3.94
C THR A 76 -11.84 -9.94 3.25
N ASP A 77 -11.85 -10.36 1.97
CA ASP A 77 -13.08 -10.60 1.20
C ASP A 77 -13.28 -12.08 0.84
N ALA A 78 -12.64 -13.01 1.56
CA ALA A 78 -12.77 -14.44 1.31
C ALA A 78 -13.49 -15.17 2.45
N ARG A 79 -14.45 -16.03 2.10
CA ARG A 79 -15.08 -17.01 3.00
C ARG A 79 -14.88 -18.42 2.45
N PRO A 80 -14.81 -19.45 3.31
CA PRO A 80 -14.79 -20.82 2.82
C PRO A 80 -16.12 -21.18 2.16
N CYS A 81 -16.06 -21.87 1.03
CA CYS A 81 -17.24 -22.43 0.38
C CYS A 81 -17.88 -23.50 1.29
N PRO A 82 -19.20 -23.49 1.54
CA PRO A 82 -19.85 -24.48 2.41
C PRO A 82 -19.83 -25.91 1.85
N LEU A 83 -19.51 -26.10 0.56
CA LEU A 83 -19.55 -27.39 -0.11
C LEU A 83 -18.17 -28.01 -0.32
N CYS A 84 -17.16 -27.21 -0.65
CA CYS A 84 -15.81 -27.70 -0.94
C CYS A 84 -14.71 -27.09 -0.07
N ALA A 85 -15.05 -26.22 0.88
CA ALA A 85 -14.14 -25.51 1.79
C ALA A 85 -13.09 -24.58 1.13
N GLU A 86 -12.98 -24.56 -0.20
CA GLU A 86 -12.09 -23.65 -0.92
C GLU A 86 -12.51 -22.17 -0.75
N PRO A 87 -11.54 -21.22 -0.77
CA PRO A 87 -11.82 -19.81 -0.56
C PRO A 87 -12.55 -19.21 -1.76
N ILE A 88 -13.71 -18.59 -1.48
CA ILE A 88 -14.55 -17.86 -2.42
C ILE A 88 -14.80 -16.44 -1.92
N LYS A 89 -15.16 -15.51 -2.81
CA LYS A 89 -15.50 -14.14 -2.41
C LYS A 89 -16.77 -14.11 -1.55
N PHE A 90 -16.94 -13.16 -0.63
CA PHE A 90 -18.22 -13.01 0.09
C PHE A 90 -19.39 -12.79 -0.87
N ALA A 91 -19.19 -11.98 -1.91
CA ALA A 91 -20.19 -11.73 -2.94
C ALA A 91 -20.35 -12.89 -3.97
N ALA A 92 -19.65 -14.02 -3.82
CA ALA A 92 -19.78 -15.12 -4.76
C ALA A 92 -21.18 -15.74 -4.67
N ILE A 93 -21.90 -15.77 -5.79
CA ILE A 93 -23.15 -16.53 -5.96
C ILE A 93 -22.92 -17.94 -6.52
N LYS A 94 -21.71 -18.18 -7.05
CA LYS A 94 -21.28 -19.46 -7.62
C LYS A 94 -19.82 -19.72 -7.28
N CYS A 95 -19.51 -20.92 -6.81
CA CYS A 95 -18.15 -21.30 -6.46
C CYS A 95 -17.32 -21.57 -7.72
N LYS A 96 -16.17 -20.91 -7.86
CA LYS A 96 -15.23 -21.13 -8.98
C LYS A 96 -14.52 -22.49 -8.94
N HIS A 97 -14.54 -23.15 -7.79
CA HIS A 97 -13.78 -24.38 -7.54
C HIS A 97 -14.64 -25.64 -7.71
N CYS A 98 -15.82 -25.68 -7.08
CA CYS A 98 -16.74 -26.82 -7.21
C CYS A 98 -17.92 -26.57 -8.15
N GLY A 99 -18.13 -25.33 -8.62
CA GLY A 99 -19.21 -25.00 -9.55
C GLY A 99 -20.61 -24.91 -8.94
N SER A 100 -20.76 -25.18 -7.64
CA SER A 100 -22.05 -25.11 -6.94
C SER A 100 -22.50 -23.67 -6.72
N ASP A 101 -23.81 -23.47 -6.75
CA ASP A 101 -24.42 -22.20 -6.35
C ASP A 101 -24.33 -22.06 -4.83
N VAL A 102 -23.94 -20.86 -4.37
CA VAL A 102 -23.70 -20.54 -2.97
C VAL A 102 -24.35 -19.21 -2.65
N GLU A 103 -24.93 -19.07 -1.47
CA GLU A 103 -25.48 -17.78 -1.07
C GLU A 103 -24.36 -16.77 -0.81
N PRO A 104 -24.52 -15.51 -1.26
CA PRO A 104 -23.55 -14.45 -0.98
C PRO A 104 -23.53 -14.19 0.53
N GLY A 105 -22.33 -14.25 1.12
CA GLY A 105 -22.13 -13.90 2.52
C GLY A 105 -22.13 -12.38 2.71
N GLN A 106 -22.56 -11.92 3.89
CA GLN A 106 -22.42 -10.51 4.25
C GLN A 106 -20.93 -10.17 4.34
N ALA A 107 -20.49 -9.13 3.60
CA ALA A 107 -19.12 -8.66 3.70
C ALA A 107 -18.81 -8.29 5.16
N PRO A 108 -17.64 -8.68 5.69
CA PRO A 108 -17.30 -8.39 7.07
C PRO A 108 -17.37 -6.88 7.31
N LYS A 109 -18.19 -6.45 8.29
CA LYS A 109 -18.24 -5.06 8.73
C LYS A 109 -16.82 -4.69 9.17
N LEU A 110 -16.23 -3.69 8.53
CA LEU A 110 -14.92 -3.19 8.93
C LEU A 110 -14.98 -2.78 10.42
N LYS A 111 -14.04 -3.27 11.23
CA LYS A 111 -14.00 -2.92 12.66
C LYS A 111 -13.43 -1.51 12.88
N HIS A 112 -12.53 -1.07 12.00
CA HIS A 112 -11.88 0.24 11.97
C HIS A 112 -11.87 0.79 10.55
N GLY A 113 -11.84 2.12 10.41
CA GLY A 113 -11.76 2.74 9.09
C GLY A 113 -12.19 4.20 9.05
N TRP A 114 -12.22 4.76 7.86
CA TRP A 114 -12.64 6.13 7.61
C TRP A 114 -14.15 6.27 7.68
N VAL A 115 -14.63 7.32 8.33
CA VAL A 115 -16.05 7.57 8.58
C VAL A 115 -16.37 9.00 8.19
N ALA A 116 -17.48 9.21 7.50
CA ALA A 116 -18.08 10.54 7.34
C ALA A 116 -18.96 10.82 8.56
N SER A 117 -18.44 11.61 9.50
CA SER A 117 -19.04 11.88 10.81
C SER A 117 -19.80 13.19 10.81
N THR A 118 -20.96 13.25 11.46
CA THR A 118 -21.69 14.49 11.75
C THR A 118 -22.07 14.55 13.22
N HIS A 119 -22.09 15.75 13.79
CA HIS A 119 -22.46 15.98 15.19
C HIS A 119 -23.92 16.41 15.28
N CYS A 120 -24.71 15.68 16.08
CA CYS A 120 -26.08 16.05 16.40
C CYS A 120 -26.15 16.81 17.73
N LYS A 121 -27.10 17.74 17.86
CA LYS A 121 -27.27 18.58 19.06
C LYS A 121 -28.06 17.87 20.16
N ASP A 122 -29.03 17.06 19.77
CA ASP A 122 -29.91 16.31 20.66
C ASP A 122 -30.21 14.90 20.13
N GLU A 123 -30.86 14.08 20.96
CA GLU A 123 -31.19 12.69 20.60
C GLU A 123 -32.21 12.59 19.46
N ALA A 124 -33.12 13.55 19.35
CA ALA A 124 -34.11 13.57 18.28
C ALA A 124 -33.46 13.87 16.92
N GLU A 125 -32.46 14.76 16.88
CA GLU A 125 -31.64 15.03 15.71
C GLU A 125 -30.73 13.86 15.36
N ARG A 126 -30.20 13.16 16.37
CA ARG A 126 -29.45 11.91 16.20
C ARG A 126 -30.29 10.86 15.49
N GLU A 127 -31.52 10.64 15.93
CA GLU A 127 -32.42 9.65 15.35
C GLU A 127 -32.81 9.99 13.90
N ARG A 128 -33.16 11.27 13.63
CA ARG A 128 -33.40 11.75 12.25
C ARG A 128 -32.18 11.57 11.35
N THR A 129 -30.99 11.80 11.88
CA THR A 129 -29.73 11.67 11.15
C THR A 129 -29.43 10.20 10.83
N ILE A 130 -29.67 9.29 11.78
CA ILE A 130 -29.56 7.83 11.56
C ILE A 130 -30.51 7.40 10.43
N GLU A 131 -31.76 7.82 10.48
CA GLU A 131 -32.74 7.51 9.44
C GLU A 131 -32.32 8.06 8.07
N ALA A 132 -31.85 9.32 8.03
CA ALA A 132 -31.37 9.96 6.82
C ALA A 132 -30.15 9.25 6.20
N ILE A 133 -29.18 8.81 7.02
CA ILE A 133 -28.03 8.03 6.54
C ILE A 133 -28.51 6.65 6.07
N SER A 134 -29.43 6.00 6.78
CA SER A 134 -29.98 4.69 6.40
C SER A 134 -30.65 4.73 5.04
N ALA A 135 -31.37 5.82 4.74
CA ALA A 135 -32.04 6.01 3.46
C ALA A 135 -31.06 6.11 2.26
N THR A 136 -29.79 6.44 2.51
CA THR A 136 -28.74 6.46 1.46
C THR A 136 -28.13 5.09 1.19
N GLY A 137 -28.45 4.06 1.99
CA GLY A 137 -27.85 2.73 1.90
C GLY A 137 -26.40 2.65 2.38
N LEU A 138 -25.88 3.71 3.02
CA LEU A 138 -24.55 3.72 3.61
C LEU A 138 -24.54 2.99 4.97
N PRO A 139 -23.45 2.29 5.31
CA PRO A 139 -23.34 1.65 6.62
C PRO A 139 -23.28 2.71 7.72
N ILE A 140 -24.00 2.51 8.82
CA ILE A 140 -24.09 3.46 9.93
C ILE A 140 -23.23 2.97 11.10
N VAL A 141 -22.50 3.91 11.70
CA VAL A 141 -21.74 3.67 12.92
C VAL A 141 -22.00 4.75 13.97
N PRO A 142 -22.14 4.37 15.25
CA PRO A 142 -22.17 5.32 16.34
C PRO A 142 -20.78 5.94 16.55
N MET A 143 -20.75 7.24 16.85
CA MET A 143 -19.53 8.00 17.16
C MET A 143 -19.58 8.52 18.61
N ILE A 144 -18.60 9.32 19.02
CA ILE A 144 -18.53 9.86 20.38
C ILE A 144 -19.68 10.82 20.65
N GLY A 145 -20.33 10.67 21.81
CA GLY A 145 -21.42 11.54 22.24
C GLY A 145 -22.67 11.37 21.37
N LEU A 146 -23.13 12.46 20.76
CA LEU A 146 -24.30 12.47 19.87
C LEU A 146 -23.92 12.39 18.39
N ALA A 147 -22.65 12.19 18.06
CA ALA A 147 -22.22 12.09 16.68
C ALA A 147 -22.64 10.75 16.03
N VAL A 148 -22.95 10.81 14.74
CA VAL A 148 -23.31 9.66 13.91
C VAL A 148 -22.42 9.67 12.68
N GLY A 149 -21.96 8.49 12.27
CA GLY A 149 -21.08 8.34 11.12
C GLY A 149 -21.62 7.40 10.06
N ALA A 150 -21.32 7.70 8.80
CA ALA A 150 -21.42 6.72 7.71
C ALA A 150 -20.06 6.06 7.48
N GLY A 151 -20.00 4.73 7.57
CA GLY A 151 -18.77 3.94 7.48
C GLY A 151 -18.82 2.68 8.37
N PRO A 152 -17.66 2.10 8.71
CA PRO A 152 -16.32 2.54 8.34
C PRO A 152 -15.90 2.03 6.96
N PHE A 153 -15.11 2.83 6.26
CA PHE A 153 -14.57 2.56 4.92
C PHE A 153 -13.07 2.25 4.98
N GLU A 154 -12.57 1.43 4.06
CA GLU A 154 -11.15 1.06 4.04
C GLU A 154 -10.30 2.27 3.63
N THR A 155 -10.77 3.03 2.64
CA THR A 155 -10.03 4.15 2.07
C THR A 155 -10.64 5.51 2.43
N LYS A 156 -9.77 6.53 2.54
CA LYS A 156 -10.21 7.92 2.74
C LYS A 156 -11.08 8.42 1.57
N GLU A 157 -10.83 7.92 0.37
CA GLU A 157 -11.58 8.31 -0.83
C GLU A 157 -13.01 7.77 -0.83
N GLU A 158 -13.24 6.55 -0.33
CA GLU A 158 -14.61 6.04 -0.08
C GLU A 158 -15.36 6.90 0.92
N ALA A 159 -14.72 7.29 2.04
CA ALA A 159 -15.33 8.17 3.02
C ALA A 159 -15.66 9.56 2.45
N LYS A 160 -14.82 10.11 1.56
CA LYS A 160 -15.13 11.36 0.84
C LYS A 160 -16.32 11.20 -0.10
N LYS A 161 -16.45 10.07 -0.79
CA LYS A 161 -17.62 9.78 -1.63
C LYS A 161 -18.90 9.72 -0.77
N ALA A 162 -18.84 9.03 0.37
CA ALA A 162 -19.92 9.00 1.33
C ALA A 162 -20.29 10.40 1.83
N LEU A 163 -19.30 11.24 2.15
CA LEU A 163 -19.52 12.64 2.52
C LEU A 163 -20.26 13.42 1.42
N ILE A 164 -19.90 13.24 0.15
CA ILE A 164 -20.59 13.89 -0.98
C ILE A 164 -22.05 13.43 -1.05
N ILE A 165 -22.32 12.12 -0.90
CA ILE A 165 -23.68 11.58 -0.89
C ILE A 165 -24.51 12.19 0.25
N LEU A 166 -23.93 12.29 1.46
CA LEU A 166 -24.61 12.87 2.62
C LEU A 166 -24.85 14.38 2.48
N ARG A 167 -23.92 15.09 1.84
CA ARG A 167 -24.06 16.53 1.57
C ARG A 167 -25.12 16.79 0.50
N ASP A 168 -25.16 16.00 -0.57
CA ASP A 168 -26.01 16.27 -1.72
C ASP A 168 -27.43 15.68 -1.54
N GLY A 169 -27.57 14.60 -0.77
CA GLY A 169 -28.84 13.96 -0.43
C GLY A 169 -29.51 14.61 0.78
N PRO A 170 -29.28 14.09 2.01
CA PRO A 170 -29.92 14.60 3.23
C PRO A 170 -29.39 15.97 3.69
N ARG A 171 -28.44 16.58 2.97
CA ARG A 171 -27.83 17.89 3.29
C ARG A 171 -27.19 17.94 4.67
N LEU A 172 -26.54 16.84 5.04
CA LEU A 172 -25.77 16.74 6.27
C LEU A 172 -24.37 17.32 6.08
N PHE A 173 -23.93 18.13 7.03
CA PHE A 173 -22.55 18.58 7.11
C PHE A 173 -21.74 17.53 7.86
N CYS A 174 -20.90 16.82 7.12
CA CYS A 174 -20.04 15.77 7.64
C CYS A 174 -18.57 16.14 7.50
N GLU A 175 -17.73 15.57 8.36
CA GLU A 175 -16.28 15.58 8.26
C GLU A 175 -15.73 14.15 8.15
N VAL A 176 -14.58 14.00 7.50
CA VAL A 176 -13.94 12.69 7.33
C VAL A 176 -12.98 12.44 8.49
N VAL A 177 -13.30 11.46 9.32
CA VAL A 177 -12.53 11.09 10.52
C VAL A 177 -12.10 9.63 10.41
N TYR A 178 -10.91 9.30 10.91
CA TYR A 178 -10.48 7.90 11.01
C TYR A 178 -10.88 7.34 12.38
N ARG A 179 -11.65 6.26 12.37
CA ARG A 179 -12.10 5.56 13.58
C ARG A 179 -11.18 4.36 13.84
N ASP A 180 -10.37 4.44 14.87
CA ASP A 180 -9.61 3.29 15.40
C ASP A 180 -10.32 2.70 16.65
N SER A 181 -10.01 1.46 17.01
CA SER A 181 -10.38 0.90 18.32
C SER A 181 -9.34 1.18 19.39
N THR A 182 -8.11 1.47 18.98
CA THR A 182 -6.94 1.53 19.86
C THR A 182 -6.87 2.80 20.70
N SER A 183 -7.47 3.90 20.26
CA SER A 183 -7.46 5.16 21.00
C SER A 183 -8.45 5.21 22.17
N GLY A 184 -9.31 4.19 22.33
CA GLY A 184 -10.37 4.17 23.35
C GLY A 184 -11.48 5.20 23.12
N ASN A 185 -11.41 5.94 22.01
CA ASN A 185 -12.35 7.01 21.70
C ASN A 185 -13.69 6.47 21.18
N TYR A 186 -13.77 5.24 20.67
CA TYR A 186 -15.01 4.73 20.07
C TYR A 186 -15.43 3.39 20.68
N ALA A 187 -16.72 3.24 21.00
CA ALA A 187 -17.27 1.96 21.44
C ALA A 187 -17.01 0.87 20.38
N PRO A 188 -16.78 -0.40 20.76
CA PRO A 188 -16.62 -1.48 19.80
C PRO A 188 -17.86 -1.60 18.90
N ILE A 189 -17.66 -1.86 17.61
CA ILE A 189 -18.77 -2.26 16.73
C ILE A 189 -19.17 -3.67 17.18
N ALA A 190 -20.37 -3.83 17.70
CA ALA A 190 -20.93 -5.15 17.98
C ALA A 190 -21.20 -5.86 16.64
N ASP A 191 -20.83 -7.13 16.55
CA ASP A 191 -21.00 -7.96 15.35
C ASP A 191 -22.49 -8.10 14.98
#